data_AF-A0A0W0SNL1-F1
#
_entry.id   AF-A0A0W0SNL1-F1
#
_cell.length_a   1.000
_cell.length_b   1.000
_cell.length_c   1.000
_cell.angle_alpha   90.00
_cell.angle_beta   90.00
_cell.angle_gamma   90.00
#
_symmetry.space_group_name_H-M   'P 1'
#
loop_
_entity.id
_entity.type
_entity.pdbx_description
1 polymer ?
#
loop_
_entity_poly.entity_id
_entity_poly.type
_entity_poly.pdbx_seq_one_letter_code
_entity_poly.pdbx_strand_id
1 'polypeptide(L)'
;MITLDLWGFGESTAIASALRGMAMRNSTSDSLTATALPILIITSDKDTVIPSQQSLNMHALAKNSQLVILTNAGHLSNLEQPQQWNQAVIESFAQSH
;
A
#
# COMPACT_ATOMS: atom_id res chain seq x y z
N MET A 1 -5.67 2.45 49.19
CA MET A 1 -4.59 2.03 48.27
C MET A 1 -5.27 1.53 47.01
N ILE A 2 -5.57 2.44 46.08
CA ILE A 2 -6.18 2.15 44.79
C ILE A 2 -5.00 1.98 43.84
N THR A 3 -4.74 0.76 43.39
CA THR A 3 -3.69 0.49 42.40
C THR A 3 -4.13 0.98 41.04
N LEU A 4 -3.17 1.60 40.37
CA LEU A 4 -3.32 2.36 39.14
C LEU A 4 -3.23 1.41 37.95
N ASP A 5 -4.28 0.64 37.69
CA ASP A 5 -4.28 -0.43 36.67
C ASP A 5 -4.90 0.06 35.32
N LEU A 6 -5.02 1.38 35.13
CA LEU A 6 -5.78 2.00 34.02
C LEU A 6 -5.00 2.18 32.71
N TRP A 7 -3.81 1.58 32.58
CA TRP A 7 -3.06 1.57 31.30
C TRP A 7 -2.67 0.14 30.97
N GLY A 8 -3.64 -0.62 30.46
CA GLY A 8 -3.41 -1.95 29.89
C GLY A 8 -2.46 -1.87 28.72
N PHE A 9 -1.18 -2.11 28.98
CA PHE A 9 -0.20 -2.50 27.97
C PHE A 9 -0.80 -3.64 27.15
N GLY A 10 -0.75 -3.52 25.82
CA GLY A 10 -1.42 -4.41 24.87
C GLY A 10 -1.35 -5.87 25.28
N GLU A 11 -2.48 -6.40 25.74
CA GLU A 11 -2.67 -7.79 26.11
C GLU A 11 -2.10 -8.69 25.01
N SER A 12 -1.26 -9.66 25.36
CA SER A 12 -0.61 -10.56 24.39
C SER A 12 -1.64 -11.20 23.44
N THR A 13 -2.86 -11.39 23.94
CA THR A 13 -4.03 -11.85 23.19
C THR A 13 -4.46 -10.89 22.08
N ALA A 14 -4.42 -9.58 22.30
CA ALA A 14 -4.78 -8.58 21.29
C ALA A 14 -3.76 -8.57 20.14
N ILE A 15 -2.45 -8.60 20.47
CA ILE A 15 -1.37 -8.70 19.47
C ILE A 15 -1.48 -10.03 18.70
N ALA A 16 -1.66 -11.15 19.41
CA ALA A 16 -1.81 -12.46 18.77
C ALA A 16 -3.04 -12.54 17.86
N SER A 17 -4.15 -11.92 18.26
CA SER A 17 -5.37 -11.88 17.45
C SER A 17 -5.20 -11.02 16.20
N ALA A 18 -4.53 -9.86 16.31
CA ALA A 18 -4.23 -9.00 15.16
C ALA A 18 -3.31 -9.69 14.15
N LEU A 19 -2.22 -10.33 14.62
CA LEU A 19 -1.30 -11.09 13.77
C LEU A 19 -2.00 -12.28 13.09
N ARG A 20 -2.85 -13.00 13.83
CA ARG A 20 -3.67 -14.08 13.26
C ARG A 20 -4.61 -13.55 12.18
N GLY A 21 -5.25 -12.41 12.41
CA GLY A 21 -6.10 -11.76 11.41
C GLY A 21 -5.34 -11.40 10.14
N MET A 22 -4.12 -10.85 10.26
CA MET A 22 -3.28 -10.55 9.10
C MET A 22 -2.86 -11.80 8.34
N ALA A 23 -2.49 -12.88 9.05
CA ALA A 23 -2.07 -14.13 8.44
C ALA A 23 -3.21 -14.86 7.70
N MET A 24 -4.44 -14.78 8.23
CA MET A 24 -5.62 -15.42 7.65
C MET A 24 -6.30 -14.56 6.58
N ARG A 25 -5.82 -13.34 6.33
CA ARG A 25 -6.44 -12.43 5.37
C ARG A 25 -6.33 -13.01 3.96
N ASN A 26 -7.48 -13.24 3.34
CA ASN A 26 -7.56 -13.68 1.95
C ASN A 26 -6.91 -12.65 1.01
N SER A 27 -6.33 -13.15 -0.07
CA SER A 27 -5.86 -12.29 -1.16
C SER A 27 -7.03 -11.56 -1.82
N THR A 28 -6.78 -10.35 -2.30
CA THR A 28 -7.71 -9.54 -3.09
C THR A 28 -7.27 -9.41 -4.56
N SER A 29 -6.30 -10.24 -5.01
CA SER A 29 -5.79 -10.25 -6.39
C SER A 29 -6.89 -10.47 -7.44
N ASP A 30 -7.92 -11.24 -7.10
CA ASP A 30 -9.04 -11.50 -8.02
C ASP A 30 -9.84 -10.22 -8.32
N SER A 31 -10.04 -9.36 -7.31
CA SER A 31 -10.68 -8.06 -7.50
C SER A 31 -9.89 -7.17 -8.46
N LEU A 32 -8.56 -7.22 -8.37
CA LEU A 32 -7.66 -6.47 -9.25
C LEU A 32 -7.68 -7.01 -10.69
N THR A 33 -7.87 -8.32 -10.85
CA THR A 33 -7.97 -8.98 -12.17
C THR A 33 -9.33 -8.73 -12.85
N ALA A 34 -10.39 -8.63 -12.05
CA ALA A 34 -11.77 -8.52 -12.54
C ALA A 34 -12.20 -7.08 -12.86
N THR A 35 -11.58 -6.07 -12.25
CA THR A 35 -11.97 -4.66 -12.45
C THR A 35 -11.62 -4.15 -13.84
N ALA A 36 -12.52 -3.33 -14.41
CA ALA A 36 -12.31 -2.61 -15.66
C ALA A 36 -11.94 -1.13 -15.44
N LEU A 37 -11.92 -0.67 -14.18
CA LEU A 37 -11.60 0.73 -13.86
C LEU A 37 -10.14 1.04 -14.22
N PRO A 38 -9.84 2.28 -14.64
CA PRO A 38 -8.46 2.77 -14.72
C PRO A 38 -7.80 2.73 -13.34
N ILE A 39 -6.55 2.25 -13.26
CA ILE A 39 -5.79 2.14 -12.01
C ILE A 39 -4.43 2.80 -12.17
N LEU A 40 -4.08 3.69 -11.26
CA LEU A 40 -2.70 4.14 -11.09
C LEU A 40 -2.04 3.36 -9.96
N ILE A 41 -0.91 2.72 -10.26
CA ILE A 41 -0.05 2.07 -9.28
C ILE A 41 1.22 2.92 -9.16
N ILE A 42 1.49 3.43 -7.96
CA ILE A 42 2.73 4.15 -7.64
C ILE A 42 3.55 3.28 -6.69
N THR A 43 4.83 3.11 -7.01
CA THR A 43 5.81 2.42 -6.14
C THR A 43 7.11 3.21 -6.10
N SER A 44 8.11 2.75 -5.36
CA SER A 44 9.39 3.45 -5.23
C SER A 44 10.58 2.50 -5.33
N ASP A 45 11.68 3.00 -5.88
CA ASP A 45 12.89 2.23 -6.18
C ASP A 45 13.67 1.77 -4.94
N LYS A 46 13.47 2.42 -3.79
CA LYS A 46 14.16 2.14 -2.51
C LYS A 46 13.20 1.73 -1.40
N ASP A 47 11.96 1.34 -1.70
CA ASP A 47 11.05 0.80 -0.68
C ASP A 47 11.55 -0.57 -0.20
N THR A 48 11.95 -0.62 1.06
CA THR A 48 12.43 -1.84 1.75
C THR A 48 11.35 -2.52 2.59
N VAL A 49 10.21 -1.86 2.81
CA VAL A 49 9.06 -2.40 3.53
C VAL A 49 8.17 -3.18 2.56
N ILE A 50 7.90 -2.61 1.39
CA ILE A 50 7.16 -3.25 0.31
C ILE A 50 7.99 -3.15 -0.97
N PRO A 51 8.72 -4.22 -1.35
CA PRO A 51 9.52 -4.21 -2.57
C PRO A 51 8.68 -3.89 -3.82
N SER A 52 9.24 -3.10 -4.74
CA SER A 52 8.56 -2.67 -5.98
C SER A 52 8.05 -3.83 -6.85
N GLN A 53 8.63 -5.03 -6.69
CA GLN A 53 8.14 -6.26 -7.32
C GLN A 53 6.66 -6.55 -7.01
N GLN A 54 6.17 -6.19 -5.83
CA GLN A 54 4.75 -6.35 -5.49
C GLN A 54 3.86 -5.48 -6.40
N SER A 55 4.25 -4.23 -6.63
CA SER A 55 3.56 -3.31 -7.54
C SER A 55 3.67 -3.75 -9.00
N LEU A 56 4.83 -4.30 -9.42
CA LEU A 56 4.99 -4.91 -10.74
C LEU A 56 4.03 -6.09 -10.94
N ASN A 57 3.88 -6.94 -9.91
CA ASN A 57 2.93 -8.06 -9.95
C ASN A 57 1.48 -7.57 -10.02
N MET A 58 1.14 -6.51 -9.26
CA MET A 58 -0.18 -5.88 -9.33
C MET A 58 -0.46 -5.31 -10.74
N HIS A 59 0.52 -4.64 -11.35
CA HIS A 59 0.41 -4.10 -12.70
C HIS A 59 0.18 -5.22 -13.74
N ALA A 60 0.86 -6.36 -13.60
CA ALA A 60 0.67 -7.50 -14.48
C ALA A 60 -0.74 -8.13 -14.38
N LEU A 61 -1.41 -8.01 -13.23
CA LEU A 61 -2.78 -8.50 -13.03
C LEU A 61 -3.84 -7.50 -13.50
N ALA A 62 -3.61 -6.21 -13.30
CA ALA A 62 -4.56 -5.14 -13.57
C ALA A 62 -4.53 -4.71 -15.06
N LYS A 63 -5.52 -5.16 -15.83
CA LYS A 63 -5.60 -4.93 -17.30
C LYS A 63 -5.53 -3.45 -17.71
N ASN A 64 -6.13 -2.56 -16.93
CA ASN A 64 -6.22 -1.12 -17.23
C ASN A 64 -5.38 -0.30 -16.24
N SER A 65 -4.16 -0.76 -15.94
CA SER A 65 -3.29 -0.06 -15.01
C SER A 65 -2.14 0.70 -15.67
N GLN A 66 -1.77 1.81 -15.05
CA GLN A 66 -0.52 2.53 -15.27
C GLN A 66 0.39 2.30 -14.06
N LEU A 67 1.68 2.07 -14.30
CA LEU A 67 2.68 1.91 -13.25
C LEU A 67 3.69 3.06 -13.29
N VAL A 68 3.88 3.71 -12.15
CA VAL A 68 4.91 4.73 -11.95
C VAL A 68 5.85 4.28 -10.83
N ILE A 69 7.15 4.25 -11.12
CA ILE A 69 8.20 3.95 -10.13
C ILE A 69 8.89 5.28 -9.81
N LEU A 70 8.72 5.77 -8.58
CA LEU A 70 9.41 6.97 -8.13
C LEU A 70 10.89 6.66 -7.88
N THR A 71 11.75 7.55 -8.36
CA THR A 71 13.19 7.45 -8.16
C THR A 71 13.59 8.13 -6.86
N ASN A 72 14.56 7.54 -6.15
CA ASN A 72 15.04 8.04 -4.86
C ASN A 72 13.94 8.17 -3.78
N ALA A 73 13.03 7.19 -3.72
CA ALA A 73 12.00 7.13 -2.68
C ALA A 73 11.96 5.76 -2.00
N GLY A 74 11.72 5.77 -0.70
CA GLY A 74 11.42 4.64 0.16
C GLY A 74 9.91 4.44 0.30
N HIS A 75 9.50 3.99 1.50
CA HIS A 75 8.13 3.56 1.76
C HIS A 75 7.12 4.72 1.83
N LEU A 76 7.55 5.90 2.29
CA LEU A 76 6.68 7.07 2.44
C LEU A 76 6.81 7.97 1.20
N SER A 77 6.62 7.37 0.03
CA SER A 77 6.91 7.92 -1.30
C SER A 77 6.34 9.33 -1.52
N ASN A 78 5.13 9.58 -1.01
CA ASN A 78 4.45 10.87 -1.11
C ASN A 78 5.10 11.98 -0.28
N LEU A 79 5.80 11.64 0.81
CA LEU A 79 6.56 12.59 1.64
C LEU A 79 7.99 12.75 1.14
N GLU A 80 8.58 11.66 0.64
CA GLU A 80 9.98 11.61 0.23
C GLU A 80 10.23 12.23 -1.16
N GLN A 81 9.30 12.00 -2.09
CA GLN A 81 9.35 12.55 -3.46
C GLN A 81 8.01 13.21 -3.84
N PRO A 82 7.59 14.27 -3.12
CA PRO A 82 6.25 14.85 -3.28
C PRO A 82 5.99 15.39 -4.69
N GLN A 83 7.01 15.91 -5.39
CA GLN A 83 6.87 16.40 -6.75
C GLN A 83 6.57 15.26 -7.73
N GLN A 84 7.36 14.18 -7.70
CA GLN A 84 7.15 13.02 -8.58
C GLN A 84 5.81 12.34 -8.29
N TRP A 85 5.48 12.19 -7.00
CA TRP A 85 4.21 11.59 -6.57
C TRP A 85 3.00 12.42 -7.02
N ASN A 86 3.00 13.73 -6.76
CA ASN A 86 1.90 14.61 -7.15
C ASN A 86 1.73 14.67 -8.68
N GLN A 87 2.84 14.71 -9.43
CA GLN A 87 2.78 14.71 -10.89
C GLN A 87 2.08 13.46 -11.42
N ALA A 88 2.46 12.28 -10.93
CA ALA A 88 1.85 11.01 -11.34
C ALA A 88 0.33 10.99 -11.09
N VAL A 89 -0.10 11.49 -9.93
CA VAL A 89 -1.53 11.56 -9.57
C VAL A 89 -2.28 12.54 -10.47
N ILE A 90 -1.74 13.74 -10.68
CA ILE A 90 -2.38 14.78 -11.51
C ILE A 90 -2.50 14.31 -12.95
N GLU A 91 -1.43 13.77 -13.53
CA GLU A 91 -1.42 13.27 -14.92
C GLU A 91 -2.44 12.14 -15.13
N SER A 92 -2.45 11.16 -14.23
CA SER A 92 -3.37 10.02 -14.34
C SER A 92 -4.83 10.46 -14.22
N PHE A 93 -5.14 11.37 -13.29
CA PHE A 93 -6.49 11.88 -13.11
C PHE A 93 -6.97 12.68 -14.34
N ALA A 94 -6.08 13.51 -14.90
CA ALA A 94 -6.37 14.32 -16.09
C ALA A 94 -6.61 13.49 -17.36
N GLN A 95 -5.99 12.31 -17.48
CA GLN A 95 -6.19 11.39 -18.61
C GLN A 95 -7.47 10.55 -18.52
N SER A 96 -8.09 10.50 -17.35
CA SER A 96 -9.24 9.62 -17.06
C SER A 96 -10.60 10.31 -17.24
N HIS A 97 -10.62 11.55 -17.75
CA HIS A 97 -11.80 12.40 -18.02
C HIS A 97 -11.68 13.06 -19.40
#